data_AF-A0A925T100-F1
#
_entry.id   AF-A0A925T100-F1
#
_cell.length_a   1.000
_cell.length_b   1.000
_cell.length_c   1.000
_cell.angle_alpha   90.00
_cell.angle_beta   90.00
_cell.angle_gamma   90.00
#
_symmetry.space_group_name_H-M   'P 1'
#
loop_
_entity.id
_entity.type
_entity.pdbx_description
1 polymer ?
#
loop_
_entity_poly.entity_id
_entity_poly.type
_entity_poly.pdbx_seq_one_letter_code
_entity_poly.pdbx_strand_id
1 'polypeptide(L)'
;MSAAVSAADFDAAGRLTTITHDGKAIPVFAGLAFNLDGGKLLQVAPSRNVKLTRDGDAWHGTIKLPGGTANFEVSWTDIPGKLRFKGKLRATRVLSVDSVDFVIHLPRDLFVGGQLLRVQAEDGGTFRSPIRLTTEGVVEGSIVREKTAGLTFFDARRNWSIGIQLPTPLDVSVEDPPGSRGGATYRVSIRVHDGSLPADTDIPLEFALSIVGKAAPAGPPAAPL
;
A
#
# COMPACT_ATOMS: atom_id res chain seq x y z
N MET A 1 -30.20 -0.81 0.11
CA MET A 1 -29.06 -1.24 -0.73
C MET A 1 -28.04 -1.90 0.18
N SER A 2 -27.84 -3.22 0.05
CA SER A 2 -26.79 -3.93 0.78
C SER A 2 -25.45 -3.46 0.23
N ALA A 3 -24.59 -2.88 1.07
CA ALA A 3 -23.22 -2.56 0.66
C ALA A 3 -22.51 -3.89 0.38
N ALA A 4 -22.03 -4.08 -0.84
CA ALA A 4 -21.23 -5.26 -1.17
C ALA A 4 -20.04 -5.33 -0.18
N VAL A 5 -19.95 -6.45 0.54
CA VAL A 5 -18.85 -6.69 1.47
C VAL A 5 -17.57 -6.73 0.67
N SER A 6 -16.64 -5.81 0.97
CA SER A 6 -15.28 -5.91 0.47
C SER A 6 -14.63 -7.09 1.17
N ALA A 7 -14.09 -8.05 0.41
CA ALA A 7 -13.25 -9.11 0.97
C ALA A 7 -11.79 -8.81 0.62
N ALA A 8 -10.84 -9.27 1.44
CA ALA A 8 -9.42 -9.08 1.21
C ALA A 8 -8.66 -10.40 1.35
N ASP A 9 -7.73 -10.65 0.44
CA ASP A 9 -6.85 -11.82 0.48
C ASP A 9 -5.45 -11.41 0.94
N PHE A 10 -4.84 -12.28 1.73
CA PHE A 10 -3.51 -12.07 2.31
C PHE A 10 -2.60 -13.26 2.04
N ASP A 11 -1.32 -13.00 1.82
CA ASP A 11 -0.32 -14.06 1.74
C ASP A 11 0.13 -14.57 3.13
N ALA A 12 1.04 -15.55 3.13
CA ALA A 12 1.57 -16.14 4.36
C ALA A 12 2.34 -15.16 5.26
N ALA A 13 2.74 -13.99 4.75
CA ALA A 13 3.37 -12.91 5.52
C ALA A 13 2.38 -11.85 6.00
N GLY A 14 1.09 -12.01 5.73
CA GLY A 14 0.08 -11.00 6.06
C GLY A 14 0.11 -9.79 5.13
N ARG A 15 0.75 -9.92 3.96
CA ARG A 15 0.69 -8.90 2.92
C ARG A 15 -0.65 -9.02 2.23
N LEU A 16 -1.33 -7.90 2.08
CA LEU A 16 -2.52 -7.81 1.21
C LEU A 16 -2.09 -8.14 -0.21
N THR A 17 -2.84 -9.00 -0.90
CA THR A 17 -2.59 -9.37 -2.31
C THR A 17 -3.74 -8.99 -3.24
N THR A 18 -4.96 -9.01 -2.70
CA THR A 18 -6.18 -8.76 -3.48
C THR A 18 -7.22 -8.07 -2.62
N ILE A 19 -7.94 -7.10 -3.19
CA ILE A 19 -9.20 -6.62 -2.64
C ILE A 19 -10.32 -7.01 -3.61
N THR A 20 -11.34 -7.71 -3.11
CA THR A 20 -12.54 -8.05 -3.88
C THR A 20 -13.66 -7.07 -3.53
N HIS A 21 -14.12 -6.32 -4.53
CA HIS A 21 -15.21 -5.36 -4.38
C HIS A 21 -16.19 -5.49 -5.53
N ASP A 22 -17.49 -5.50 -5.23
CA ASP A 22 -18.57 -5.65 -6.23
C ASP A 22 -18.35 -6.85 -7.17
N GLY A 23 -17.92 -7.99 -6.60
CA GLY A 23 -17.63 -9.21 -7.35
C GLY A 23 -16.35 -9.19 -8.21
N LYS A 24 -15.61 -8.07 -8.25
CA LYS A 24 -14.34 -7.96 -8.97
C LYS A 24 -13.15 -8.05 -8.01
N ALA A 25 -12.26 -8.99 -8.27
CA ALA A 25 -10.95 -9.07 -7.62
C ALA A 25 -9.99 -8.04 -8.25
N ILE A 26 -9.38 -7.20 -7.41
CA ILE A 26 -8.43 -6.17 -7.82
C ILE A 26 -7.10 -6.46 -7.14
N PRO A 27 -6.03 -6.75 -7.90
CA PRO A 27 -4.74 -7.11 -7.31
C PRO A 27 -4.12 -5.87 -6.68
N VAL A 28 -4.01 -5.87 -5.36
CA VAL A 28 -3.42 -4.79 -4.56
C VAL A 28 -2.39 -5.43 -3.65
N PHE A 29 -1.11 -5.18 -3.89
CA PHE A 29 -0.05 -5.78 -3.07
C PHE A 29 0.44 -4.78 -2.05
N ALA A 30 0.34 -5.10 -0.77
CA ALA A 30 0.70 -4.16 0.30
C ALA A 30 1.52 -4.82 1.40
N GLY A 31 2.64 -4.22 1.79
CA GLY A 31 3.50 -4.75 2.84
C GLY A 31 4.59 -3.80 3.33
N LEU A 32 5.19 -4.18 4.46
CA LEU A 32 6.29 -3.46 5.08
C LEU A 32 7.59 -3.62 4.28
N ALA A 33 8.37 -2.56 4.18
CA ALA A 33 9.69 -2.56 3.57
C ALA A 33 10.69 -1.71 4.37
N PHE A 34 11.95 -2.11 4.33
CA PHE A 34 13.07 -1.37 4.93
C PHE A 34 13.95 -0.82 3.82
N ASN A 35 14.20 0.48 3.81
CA ASN A 35 15.27 1.05 3.02
C ASN A 35 16.54 1.00 3.86
N LEU A 36 17.53 0.28 3.36
CA LEU A 36 18.83 0.12 3.99
C LEU A 36 19.85 1.04 3.31
N ASP A 37 20.91 1.36 4.03
CA ASP A 37 22.04 2.16 3.56
C ASP A 37 22.45 1.75 2.13
N GLY A 38 22.61 2.75 1.27
CA GLY A 38 22.89 2.56 -0.16
C GLY A 38 21.64 2.33 -1.02
N GLY A 39 20.45 2.65 -0.51
CA GLY A 39 19.20 2.63 -1.27
C GLY A 39 18.64 1.22 -1.52
N LYS A 40 19.08 0.23 -0.73
CA LYS A 40 18.63 -1.15 -0.90
C LYS A 40 17.28 -1.34 -0.21
N LEU A 41 16.25 -1.60 -1.00
CA LEU A 41 14.93 -1.96 -0.50
C LEU A 41 14.86 -3.44 -0.10
N LEU A 42 14.45 -3.71 1.14
CA LEU A 42 14.16 -5.05 1.66
C LEU A 42 12.69 -5.15 2.04
N GLN A 43 11.88 -5.79 1.20
CA GLN A 43 10.48 -6.08 1.51
C GLN A 43 10.36 -7.25 2.49
N VAL A 44 9.45 -7.13 3.46
CA VAL A 44 9.12 -8.21 4.38
C VAL A 44 8.32 -9.27 3.62
N ALA A 45 8.94 -10.42 3.38
CA ALA A 45 8.32 -11.57 2.74
C ALA A 45 8.90 -12.86 3.35
N PRO A 46 8.18 -14.01 3.27
CA PRO A 46 8.67 -15.27 3.81
C PRO A 46 10.02 -15.62 3.18
N SER A 47 11.05 -15.73 4.00
CA SER A 47 12.42 -16.00 3.55
C SER A 47 13.29 -16.49 4.71
N ARG A 48 14.52 -16.91 4.44
CA ARG A 48 15.49 -17.27 5.50
C ARG A 48 15.76 -16.15 6.52
N ASN A 49 15.48 -14.90 6.15
CA ASN A 49 15.71 -13.72 6.99
C ASN A 49 14.45 -13.24 7.71
N VAL A 50 13.29 -13.85 7.44
CA VAL A 50 12.01 -13.44 8.02
C VAL A 50 11.30 -14.68 8.55
N LYS A 51 11.14 -14.75 9.87
CA LYS A 51 10.26 -15.74 10.52
C LYS A 51 8.90 -15.11 10.75
N LEU A 52 7.84 -15.83 10.43
CA LEU A 52 6.46 -15.35 10.51
C LEU A 52 5.57 -16.41 11.17
N THR A 53 4.66 -15.97 12.02
CA THR A 53 3.60 -16.77 12.62
C THR A 53 2.30 -15.99 12.57
N ARG A 54 1.18 -16.68 12.40
CA ARG A 54 -0.16 -16.07 12.44
C ARG A 54 -0.84 -16.46 13.75
N ASP A 55 -1.43 -15.48 14.42
CA ASP A 55 -2.27 -15.65 15.61
C ASP A 55 -3.58 -14.89 15.39
N GLY A 56 -4.67 -15.62 15.13
CA GLY A 56 -5.95 -15.05 14.68
C GLY A 56 -5.80 -14.18 13.42
N ASP A 57 -6.13 -12.90 13.56
CA ASP A 57 -6.06 -11.89 12.49
C ASP A 57 -4.75 -11.07 12.49
N ALA A 58 -3.80 -11.46 13.34
CA ALA A 58 -2.49 -10.84 13.43
C ALA A 58 -1.40 -11.74 12.86
N TRP A 59 -0.42 -11.12 12.21
CA TRP A 59 0.83 -11.73 11.80
C TRP A 59 1.94 -11.15 12.64
N HIS A 60 2.69 -12.03 13.28
CA HIS A 60 3.89 -11.70 14.02
C HIS A 60 5.08 -12.16 13.22
N GLY A 61 6.15 -11.39 13.24
CA GLY A 61 7.38 -11.82 12.61
C GLY A 61 8.63 -11.17 13.16
N THR A 62 9.75 -11.79 12.83
CA THR A 62 11.08 -11.28 13.12
C THR A 62 11.84 -11.21 11.81
N ILE A 63 12.37 -10.03 11.49
CA ILE A 63 13.25 -9.81 10.35
C ILE A 63 14.70 -9.60 10.82
N LYS A 64 15.62 -10.29 10.16
CA LYS A 64 17.06 -10.07 10.31
C LYS A 64 17.50 -8.94 9.38
N LEU A 65 18.10 -7.91 9.94
CA LEU A 65 18.63 -6.74 9.25
C LEU A 65 20.15 -6.65 9.49
N PRO A 66 20.91 -5.94 8.63
CA PRO A 66 22.28 -5.58 8.97
C PRO A 66 22.31 -4.94 10.35
N GLY A 67 23.20 -5.42 11.21
CA GLY A 67 23.28 -4.88 12.56
C GLY A 67 22.13 -5.23 13.48
N GLY A 68 21.27 -6.26 13.22
CA GLY A 68 20.38 -6.83 14.26
C GLY A 68 19.07 -7.44 13.78
N THR A 69 18.06 -7.41 14.64
CA THR A 69 16.72 -7.94 14.35
C THR A 69 15.64 -6.94 14.73
N ALA A 70 14.58 -6.91 13.94
CA ALA A 70 13.36 -6.22 14.30
C ALA A 70 12.19 -7.21 14.36
N ASN A 71 11.35 -7.06 15.37
CA ASN A 71 10.09 -7.77 15.51
C ASN A 71 8.97 -6.87 15.01
N PHE A 72 8.00 -7.43 14.32
CA PHE A 72 6.81 -6.73 13.89
C PHE A 72 5.58 -7.55 14.21
N GLU A 73 4.48 -6.83 14.37
CA GLU A 73 3.13 -7.36 14.47
C GLU A 73 2.26 -6.51 13.57
N VAL A 74 1.47 -7.15 12.71
CA VAL A 74 0.57 -6.48 11.79
C VAL A 74 -0.78 -7.19 11.77
N SER A 75 -1.85 -6.44 11.59
CA SER A 75 -3.20 -6.98 11.45
C SER A 75 -4.00 -6.14 10.47
N TRP A 76 -5.01 -6.79 9.90
CA TRP A 76 -5.97 -6.16 9.01
C TRP A 76 -7.36 -6.34 9.58
N THR A 77 -8.18 -5.30 9.56
CA THR A 77 -9.55 -5.35 10.07
C THR A 77 -10.49 -4.72 9.06
N ASP A 78 -11.51 -5.48 8.66
CA ASP A 78 -12.61 -4.96 7.88
C ASP A 78 -13.46 -4.02 8.74
N ILE A 79 -13.59 -2.79 8.28
CA ILE A 79 -14.53 -1.81 8.82
C ILE A 79 -15.48 -1.38 7.69
N PRO A 80 -16.67 -0.82 7.97
CA PRO A 80 -17.61 -0.47 6.91
C PRO A 80 -16.97 0.37 5.79
N GLY A 81 -16.85 -0.22 4.60
CA GLY A 81 -16.30 0.40 3.38
C GLY A 81 -14.78 0.57 3.34
N LYS A 82 -14.03 0.08 4.32
CA LYS A 82 -12.57 0.21 4.37
C LYS A 82 -11.89 -1.02 4.97
N LEU A 83 -10.66 -1.27 4.56
CA LEU A 83 -9.76 -2.22 5.20
C LEU A 83 -8.75 -1.41 6.03
N ARG A 84 -8.77 -1.57 7.36
CA ARG A 84 -7.83 -0.90 8.26
C ARG A 84 -6.61 -1.78 8.48
N PHE A 85 -5.43 -1.21 8.24
CA PHE A 85 -4.15 -1.80 8.63
C PHE A 85 -3.71 -1.24 9.99
N LYS A 86 -3.27 -2.11 10.87
CA LYS A 86 -2.55 -1.73 12.09
C LYS A 86 -1.30 -2.57 12.24
N GLY A 87 -0.27 -2.00 12.83
CA GLY A 87 0.91 -2.74 13.18
C GLY A 87 1.82 -1.97 14.12
N LYS A 88 2.85 -2.67 14.55
CA LYS A 88 3.94 -2.11 15.34
C LYS A 88 5.24 -2.78 14.93
N LEU A 89 6.32 -2.03 15.00
CA LEU A 89 7.67 -2.47 14.71
C LEU A 89 8.57 -2.13 15.92
N ARG A 90 9.39 -3.09 16.36
CA ARG A 90 10.34 -2.90 17.45
C ARG A 90 11.69 -3.51 17.10
N ALA A 91 12.76 -2.73 17.19
CA ALA A 91 14.11 -3.26 17.06
C ALA A 91 14.66 -3.73 18.42
N THR A 92 15.43 -4.82 18.45
CA THR A 92 16.06 -5.33 19.68
C THR A 92 17.35 -4.61 20.07
N ARG A 93 17.86 -3.79 19.17
CA ARG A 93 18.99 -2.87 19.34
C ARG A 93 18.86 -1.75 18.31
N VAL A 94 19.67 -0.71 18.41
CA VAL A 94 19.68 0.34 17.39
C VAL A 94 20.06 -0.27 16.04
N LEU A 95 19.22 -0.06 15.02
CA LEU A 95 19.48 -0.53 13.66
C LEU A 95 19.68 0.67 12.73
N SER A 96 20.74 0.62 11.93
CA SER A 96 20.95 1.57 10.84
C SER A 96 20.04 1.19 9.68
N VAL A 97 19.03 2.02 9.42
CA VAL A 97 18.18 1.97 8.24
C VAL A 97 17.99 3.40 7.77
N ASP A 98 17.79 3.59 6.46
CA ASP A 98 17.48 4.90 5.90
C ASP A 98 16.03 5.28 6.21
N SER A 99 15.11 4.33 6.03
CA SER A 99 13.71 4.49 6.42
C SER A 99 13.01 3.14 6.55
N VAL A 100 11.84 3.17 7.19
CA VAL A 100 10.85 2.12 7.08
C VAL A 100 9.66 2.68 6.31
N ASP A 101 9.23 1.94 5.30
CA ASP A 101 8.15 2.32 4.42
C ASP A 101 7.08 1.23 4.42
N PHE A 102 5.82 1.63 4.30
CA PHE A 102 4.74 0.74 3.89
C PHE A 102 4.50 0.93 2.39
N VAL A 103 4.69 -0.13 1.60
CA VAL A 103 4.64 -0.08 0.14
C VAL A 103 3.35 -0.72 -0.34
N ILE A 104 2.62 -0.01 -1.20
CA ILE A 104 1.38 -0.46 -1.83
C ILE A 104 1.57 -0.41 -3.35
N HIS A 105 1.33 -1.53 -4.02
CA HIS A 105 1.30 -1.64 -5.47
C HIS A 105 -0.15 -1.66 -5.94
N LEU A 106 -0.50 -0.69 -6.78
CA LEU A 106 -1.80 -0.58 -7.41
C LEU A 106 -1.72 -1.01 -8.89
N PRO A 107 -2.76 -1.64 -9.44
CA PRO A 107 -2.77 -2.12 -10.81
C PRO A 107 -2.77 -0.95 -11.79
N ARG A 108 -1.68 -0.78 -12.56
CA ARG A 108 -1.55 0.37 -13.48
C ARG A 108 -2.61 0.34 -14.56
N ASP A 109 -2.93 -0.82 -15.10
CA ASP A 109 -3.95 -1.04 -16.12
C ASP A 109 -5.35 -0.54 -15.71
N LEU A 110 -5.65 -0.56 -14.41
CA LEU A 110 -6.91 -0.03 -13.90
C LEU A 110 -6.92 1.51 -13.82
N PHE A 111 -5.79 2.14 -13.51
CA PHE A 111 -5.75 3.58 -13.17
C PHE A 111 -5.04 4.47 -14.21
N VAL A 112 -4.40 3.88 -15.23
CA VAL A 112 -3.74 4.60 -16.32
C VAL A 112 -4.69 5.56 -17.03
N GLY A 113 -4.23 6.78 -17.33
CA GLY A 113 -5.06 7.86 -17.87
C GLY A 113 -6.03 8.51 -16.87
N GLY A 114 -6.04 8.02 -15.63
CA GLY A 114 -6.89 8.49 -14.55
C GLY A 114 -6.33 9.69 -13.79
N GLN A 115 -6.72 9.82 -12.53
CA GLN A 115 -6.35 10.94 -11.67
C GLN A 115 -5.87 10.47 -10.31
N LEU A 116 -4.86 11.17 -9.78
CA LEU A 116 -4.43 11.08 -8.39
C LEU A 116 -4.84 12.36 -7.66
N LEU A 117 -5.70 12.22 -6.65
CA LEU A 117 -6.03 13.27 -5.69
C LEU A 117 -5.23 13.09 -4.42
N ARG A 118 -4.90 14.20 -3.77
CA ARG A 118 -4.08 14.24 -2.55
C ARG A 118 -4.78 15.13 -1.54
N VAL A 119 -4.83 14.69 -0.28
CA VAL A 119 -5.47 15.43 0.81
C VAL A 119 -4.45 16.32 1.51
N GLN A 120 -4.74 17.61 1.64
CA GLN A 120 -3.85 18.54 2.31
C GLN A 120 -3.78 18.25 3.81
N ALA A 121 -2.55 18.25 4.34
CA ALA A 121 -2.24 17.93 5.73
C ALA A 121 -2.86 18.93 6.74
N GLU A 122 -3.01 20.19 6.35
CA GLU A 122 -3.27 21.31 7.27
C GLU A 122 -4.75 21.73 7.30
N ASP A 123 -5.54 21.43 6.25
CA ASP A 123 -6.80 22.14 5.98
C ASP A 123 -8.07 21.24 6.05
N GLY A 124 -8.05 20.22 6.92
CA GLY A 124 -9.27 19.48 7.26
C GLY A 124 -9.91 18.67 6.13
N GLY A 125 -9.15 18.25 5.12
CA GLY A 125 -9.63 17.33 4.08
C GLY A 125 -9.81 17.92 2.67
N THR A 126 -9.35 19.15 2.42
CA THR A 126 -9.38 19.72 1.06
C THR A 126 -8.40 19.01 0.13
N PHE A 127 -8.86 18.74 -1.10
CA PHE A 127 -8.06 18.11 -2.14
C PHE A 127 -7.20 19.14 -2.86
N ARG A 128 -5.92 18.79 -3.08
CA ARG A 128 -5.05 19.54 -4.00
C ARG A 128 -5.46 19.32 -5.46
N SER A 129 -4.93 20.17 -6.34
CA SER A 129 -5.12 20.03 -7.79
C SER A 129 -4.83 18.59 -8.24
N PRO A 130 -5.75 17.96 -9.01
CA PRO A 130 -5.58 16.59 -9.48
C PRO A 130 -4.31 16.45 -10.32
N ILE A 131 -3.56 15.36 -10.10
CA ILE A 131 -2.48 14.94 -11.00
C ILE A 131 -3.06 13.94 -12.00
N ARG A 132 -2.82 14.15 -13.30
CA ARG A 132 -3.18 13.16 -14.32
C ARG A 132 -2.15 12.03 -14.33
N LEU A 133 -2.63 10.80 -14.30
CA LEU A 133 -1.78 9.61 -14.44
C LEU A 133 -1.52 9.38 -15.93
N THR A 134 -0.25 9.39 -16.34
CA THR A 134 0.13 9.33 -17.76
C THR A 134 -0.29 8.02 -18.41
N THR A 135 -0.67 8.08 -19.69
CA THR A 135 -0.81 6.90 -20.55
C THR A 135 0.52 6.52 -21.21
N GLU A 136 1.42 7.49 -21.34
CA GLU A 136 2.71 7.37 -22.01
C GLU A 136 3.72 6.73 -21.07
N GLY A 137 4.03 5.46 -21.33
CA GLY A 137 5.21 4.77 -20.80
C GLY A 137 5.43 4.86 -19.28
N VAL A 138 6.67 4.57 -18.90
CA VAL A 138 7.18 4.66 -17.52
C VAL A 138 7.67 6.10 -17.32
N VAL A 139 7.28 6.73 -16.21
CA VAL A 139 7.82 8.05 -15.83
C VAL A 139 9.12 7.85 -15.07
N GLU A 140 10.20 8.48 -15.52
CA GLU A 140 11.44 8.52 -14.72
C GLU A 140 11.21 9.34 -13.43
N GLY A 141 11.38 8.68 -12.28
CA GLY A 141 11.24 9.31 -10.96
C GLY A 141 9.85 9.21 -10.33
N SER A 142 9.63 10.03 -9.30
CA SER A 142 8.37 10.07 -8.56
C SER A 142 7.37 11.01 -9.23
N ILE A 143 6.14 10.52 -9.47
CA ILE A 143 4.99 11.32 -9.89
C ILE A 143 4.64 12.34 -8.81
N VAL A 144 4.73 11.93 -7.54
CA VAL A 144 4.55 12.80 -6.39
C VAL A 144 5.53 12.41 -5.29
N ARG A 145 6.00 13.40 -4.54
CA ARG A 145 6.70 13.24 -3.26
C ARG A 145 6.31 14.39 -2.35
N GLU A 146 5.45 14.13 -1.37
CA GLU A 146 4.95 15.16 -0.46
C GLU A 146 4.45 14.55 0.85
N LYS A 147 4.28 15.39 1.86
CA LYS A 147 3.59 15.03 3.10
C LYS A 147 2.07 15.20 2.93
N THR A 148 1.29 14.14 3.13
CA THR A 148 -0.16 14.14 2.90
C THR A 148 -0.91 13.32 3.94
N ALA A 149 -2.17 13.65 4.19
CA ALA A 149 -3.08 12.85 5.04
C ALA A 149 -3.79 11.73 4.27
N GLY A 150 -3.67 11.69 2.94
CA GLY A 150 -4.28 10.63 2.14
C GLY A 150 -4.19 10.85 0.64
N LEU A 151 -4.39 9.76 -0.10
CA LEU A 151 -4.37 9.71 -1.55
C LEU A 151 -5.64 9.07 -2.07
N THR A 152 -6.13 9.49 -3.23
CA THR A 152 -7.20 8.78 -3.93
C THR A 152 -6.86 8.65 -5.40
N PHE A 153 -6.77 7.42 -5.88
CA PHE A 153 -6.63 7.08 -7.29
C PHE A 153 -8.02 6.93 -7.90
N PHE A 154 -8.23 7.51 -9.07
CA PHE A 154 -9.42 7.32 -9.90
C PHE A 154 -9.00 6.75 -11.25
N ASP A 155 -9.75 5.81 -11.79
CA ASP A 155 -9.57 5.37 -13.17
C ASP A 155 -9.98 6.47 -14.17
N ALA A 156 -9.60 6.31 -15.43
CA ALA A 156 -9.91 7.28 -16.48
C ALA A 156 -11.43 7.51 -16.67
N ARG A 157 -12.25 6.50 -16.33
CA ARG A 157 -13.71 6.55 -16.45
C ARG A 157 -14.42 6.96 -15.16
N ARG A 158 -13.70 7.13 -14.05
CA ARG A 158 -14.23 7.36 -12.69
C ARG A 158 -15.23 6.30 -12.21
N ASN A 159 -15.11 5.08 -12.72
CA ASN A 159 -15.87 3.92 -12.27
C ASN A 159 -15.24 3.25 -11.05
N TRP A 160 -13.93 3.43 -10.87
CA TRP A 160 -13.15 2.85 -9.78
C TRP A 160 -12.33 3.92 -9.08
N SER A 161 -12.28 3.80 -7.76
CA SER A 161 -11.36 4.56 -6.93
C SER A 161 -10.79 3.71 -5.81
N ILE A 162 -9.50 3.93 -5.52
CA ILE A 162 -8.82 3.41 -4.34
C ILE A 162 -8.30 4.59 -3.54
N GLY A 163 -8.78 4.70 -2.31
CA GLY A 163 -8.37 5.70 -1.32
C GLY A 163 -7.43 5.09 -0.30
N ILE A 164 -6.44 5.88 0.12
CA ILE A 164 -5.52 5.60 1.22
C ILE A 164 -5.68 6.75 2.20
N GLN A 165 -6.14 6.45 3.41
CA GLN A 165 -6.30 7.42 4.49
C GLN A 165 -5.26 7.16 5.57
N LEU A 166 -4.52 8.21 5.94
CA LEU A 166 -3.51 8.16 6.98
C LEU A 166 -4.06 8.81 8.26
N PRO A 167 -3.72 8.27 9.45
CA PRO A 167 -4.19 8.83 10.73
C PRO A 167 -3.58 10.22 10.99
N THR A 168 -2.37 10.44 10.50
CA THR A 168 -1.65 11.72 10.51
C THR A 168 -0.97 11.93 9.16
N PRO A 169 -0.61 13.17 8.80
CA PRO A 169 0.12 13.41 7.57
C PRO A 169 1.52 12.74 7.59
N LEU A 170 1.80 11.88 6.62
CA LEU A 170 3.08 11.19 6.44
C LEU A 170 3.71 11.55 5.09
N ASP A 171 5.03 11.37 4.98
CA ASP A 171 5.74 11.49 3.71
C ASP A 171 5.35 10.32 2.79
N VAL A 172 4.80 10.66 1.63
CA VAL A 172 4.35 9.69 0.64
C VAL A 172 5.00 9.98 -0.69
N SER A 173 5.38 8.92 -1.39
CA SER A 173 5.77 8.98 -2.80
C SER A 173 4.92 8.05 -3.65
N VAL A 174 4.64 8.47 -4.88
CA VAL A 174 4.01 7.63 -5.90
C VAL A 174 4.95 7.59 -7.09
N GLU A 175 5.24 6.39 -7.55
CA GLU A 175 6.10 6.11 -8.71
C GLU A 175 5.35 5.21 -9.69
N ASP A 176 5.72 5.30 -10.97
CA ASP A 176 5.29 4.35 -12.00
C ASP A 176 6.52 3.59 -12.50
N PRO A 177 7.07 2.66 -11.69
CA PRO A 177 8.27 1.93 -12.07
C PRO A 177 8.01 1.04 -13.30
N PRO A 178 9.05 0.75 -14.10
CA PRO A 178 8.93 -0.22 -15.18
C PRO A 178 8.46 -1.56 -14.63
N GLY A 179 7.47 -2.16 -15.30
CA GLY A 179 6.82 -3.38 -14.81
C GLY A 179 7.83 -4.50 -14.57
N SER A 180 7.94 -4.96 -13.33
CA SER A 180 8.57 -6.23 -12.99
C SER A 180 7.57 -7.39 -13.21
N ARG A 181 8.06 -8.64 -13.21
CA ARG A 181 7.24 -9.87 -13.37
C ARG A 181 5.97 -9.78 -12.50
N GLY A 182 4.82 -9.57 -13.12
CA GLY A 182 3.55 -9.26 -12.43
C GLY A 182 2.74 -8.15 -13.09
N GLY A 183 3.36 -7.37 -13.99
CA GLY A 183 2.71 -6.29 -14.73
C GLY A 183 3.15 -4.91 -14.23
N ALA A 184 2.78 -3.87 -14.97
CA ALA A 184 3.07 -2.50 -14.56
C ALA A 184 2.17 -2.12 -13.37
N THR A 185 2.76 -1.49 -12.34
CA THR A 185 2.04 -1.08 -11.12
C THR A 185 2.43 0.33 -10.74
N TYR A 186 1.48 1.11 -10.20
CA TYR A 186 1.84 2.31 -9.45
C TYR A 186 2.34 1.87 -8.07
N ARG A 187 3.56 2.27 -7.71
CA ARG A 187 4.14 2.03 -6.38
C ARG A 187 3.90 3.25 -5.50
N VAL A 188 3.09 3.09 -4.46
CA VAL A 188 2.91 4.06 -3.39
C VAL A 188 3.80 3.65 -2.23
N SER A 189 4.69 4.53 -1.78
CA SER A 189 5.55 4.29 -0.61
C SER A 189 5.20 5.32 0.46
N ILE A 190 4.74 4.85 1.61
CA ILE A 190 4.36 5.65 2.77
C ILE A 190 5.47 5.51 3.81
N ARG A 191 6.23 6.57 4.06
CA ARG A 191 7.29 6.55 5.08
C ARG A 191 6.67 6.57 6.46
N VAL A 192 6.88 5.48 7.20
CA VAL A 192 6.36 5.31 8.57
C VAL A 192 7.40 5.66 9.63
N HIS A 193 8.69 5.56 9.29
CA HIS A 193 9.80 5.96 10.15
C HIS A 193 10.98 6.41 9.30
N ASP A 194 11.69 7.44 9.74
CA ASP A 194 12.86 8.01 9.06
C ASP A 194 14.11 7.81 9.90
N GLY A 195 15.19 7.33 9.27
CA GLY A 195 16.46 7.05 9.90
C GLY A 195 16.48 5.84 10.82
N SER A 196 17.51 5.79 11.68
CA SER A 196 17.80 4.64 12.55
C SER A 196 16.61 4.22 13.41
N LEU A 197 16.42 2.91 13.54
CA LEU A 197 15.41 2.35 14.43
C LEU A 197 15.93 2.32 15.86
N PRO A 198 15.28 3.01 16.81
CA PRO A 198 15.66 2.95 18.21
C PRO A 198 15.46 1.54 18.79
N ALA A 199 16.34 1.15 19.71
CA ALA A 199 16.18 -0.07 20.48
C ALA A 199 14.93 0.00 21.36
N ASP A 200 14.23 -1.12 21.48
CA ASP A 200 13.15 -1.37 22.44
C ASP A 200 11.99 -0.36 22.41
N THR A 201 11.85 0.36 21.29
CA THR A 201 10.79 1.35 21.06
C THR A 201 9.82 0.82 20.02
N ASP A 202 8.51 0.91 20.31
CA ASP A 202 7.48 0.58 19.34
C ASP A 202 7.26 1.75 18.38
N ILE A 203 7.36 1.45 17.09
CA ILE A 203 7.00 2.36 16.01
C ILE A 203 5.63 1.92 15.51
N PRO A 204 4.57 2.73 15.72
CA PRO A 204 3.24 2.39 15.28
C PRO A 204 3.12 2.49 13.75
N LEU A 205 2.35 1.59 13.17
CA LEU A 205 2.03 1.56 11.75
C LEU A 205 0.50 1.56 11.62
N GLU A 206 -0.09 2.55 10.96
CA GLU A 206 -1.55 2.58 10.79
C GLU A 206 -1.95 3.35 9.53
N PHE A 207 -2.89 2.78 8.77
CA PHE A 207 -3.61 3.45 7.68
C PHE A 207 -4.90 2.70 7.36
N ALA A 208 -5.78 3.30 6.55
CA ALA A 208 -6.97 2.64 6.04
C ALA A 208 -7.02 2.71 4.51
N LEU A 209 -7.33 1.59 3.88
CA LEU A 209 -7.59 1.48 2.45
C LEU A 209 -9.09 1.49 2.23
N SER A 210 -9.57 2.25 1.26
CA SER A 210 -10.97 2.21 0.83
C SER A 210 -11.02 1.92 -0.66
N ILE A 211 -11.96 1.09 -1.08
CA ILE A 211 -12.24 0.88 -2.48
C ILE A 211 -13.71 1.21 -2.74
N VAL A 212 -13.94 1.98 -3.79
CA VAL A 212 -15.28 2.31 -4.26
C VAL A 212 -15.29 2.13 -5.76
N GLY A 213 -16.25 1.37 -6.26
CA GLY A 213 -16.49 1.27 -7.68
C GLY A 213 -17.61 0.31 -7.98
N LYS A 214 -17.89 0.14 -9.27
CA LYS A 214 -18.82 -0.90 -9.74
C LYS A 214 -18.15 -1.73 -10.81
N ALA A 215 -18.28 -3.05 -10.70
CA ALA A 215 -17.97 -3.93 -11.81
C ALA A 215 -18.94 -3.60 -12.94
N ALA A 216 -18.41 -3.26 -14.12
CA ALA A 216 -19.26 -3.21 -15.29
C ALA A 216 -19.86 -4.61 -15.49
N PRO A 217 -21.15 -4.73 -15.83
CA PRO A 217 -21.71 -6.02 -16.18
C PRO A 217 -20.83 -6.64 -17.27
N ALA A 218 -20.52 -7.93 -17.14
CA ALA A 218 -19.86 -8.66 -18.21
C ALA A 218 -20.67 -8.42 -19.48
N GLY A 219 -20.03 -7.86 -20.52
CA GLY A 219 -20.70 -7.70 -21.81
C GLY A 219 -21.22 -9.06 -22.28
N PRO A 220 -22.30 -9.11 -23.08
CA PRO A 220 -22.77 -10.36 -23.63
C PRO A 220 -21.60 -11.09 -24.30
N PRO A 221 -21.50 -12.42 -24.16
CA PRO A 221 -20.44 -13.19 -24.82
C PRO A 221 -20.41 -12.80 -26.30
N ALA A 222 -19.21 -12.50 -26.82
CA ALA A 222 -19.06 -12.20 -28.24
C ALA A 222 -19.68 -13.36 -29.03
N ALA A 223 -20.56 -13.04 -29.98
CA ALA A 223 -21.15 -14.05 -30.84
C ALA A 223 -20.01 -14.83 -31.53
N PRO A 224 -20.07 -16.18 -31.57
CA PRO A 224 -19.10 -16.95 -32.33
C PRO A 224 -19.13 -16.48 -33.79
N LEU A 225 -17.94 -16.22 -34.35
CA LEU A 225 -17.75 -15.91 -35.77
C LEU A 225 -18.07 -17.12 -36.65
#